data_AF-A0A955BBD5-F1
#
_entry.id   AF-A0A955BBD5-F1
#
_cell.length_a   1.000
_cell.length_b   1.000
_cell.length_c   1.000
_cell.angle_alpha   90.00
_cell.angle_beta   90.00
_cell.angle_gamma   90.00
#
_symmetry.space_group_name_H-M   'P 1'
#
loop_
_entity.id
_entity.type
_entity.pdbx_description
1 polymer ?
#
loop_
_entity_poly.entity_id
_entity_poly.type
_entity_poly.pdbx_seq_one_letter_code
_entity_poly.pdbx_strand_id
1 'polypeptide(L)'
;MARIPDYRRLVVVDNHLGHWAQANQITGEPFEIVPGFGVEQLRDLRNQLRDLQDSIGVMEMQLIVARADRNAMFGSTNEQGVWGRLKHYKPLLKARLGSRNPLARTVPAIGRVAPKHFNRILQAFIDHWAEVNAQVTPAFTLGPYTLAMLQAEQAALAEKMTAISQLETALLPLAREQREQLFGDEAEEVREENSIVSRLLLYRAIVRAMFATQPIADSLPDLFPAQSNGAGRLPTVRFNYQPLANGIETWHEVPAEAGDAQMAYVREGGLEEVRTLNQTTPGSVEVIEWPNVSLVDELDEFELRSMNNLTVARGTHDPSLPRPLVAVT
;
A
#
# COMPACT_ATOMS: atom_id res chain seq x y z
N MET A 1 -12.95 -10.86 -16.27
CA MET A 1 -13.97 -10.13 -15.49
C MET A 1 -13.31 -8.89 -14.92
N ALA A 2 -13.87 -7.69 -15.13
CA ALA A 2 -13.24 -6.47 -14.61
C ALA A 2 -13.52 -6.37 -13.11
N ARG A 3 -12.47 -6.13 -12.30
CA ARG A 3 -12.61 -5.92 -10.86
C ARG A 3 -13.43 -4.66 -10.57
N ILE A 4 -14.33 -4.75 -9.60
CA ILE A 4 -15.04 -3.63 -8.99
C ILE A 4 -14.04 -2.87 -8.09
N PRO A 5 -13.73 -1.60 -8.42
CA PRO A 5 -12.82 -0.80 -7.59
C PRO A 5 -13.30 -0.72 -6.15
N ASP A 6 -12.37 -0.76 -5.19
CA ASP A 6 -12.68 -0.87 -3.75
C ASP A 6 -13.65 0.23 -3.27
N TYR A 7 -13.45 1.46 -3.74
CA TYR A 7 -14.29 2.62 -3.42
C TYR A 7 -15.75 2.50 -3.91
N ARG A 8 -16.05 1.58 -4.84
CA ARG A 8 -17.40 1.33 -5.36
C ARG A 8 -18.09 0.13 -4.70
N ARG A 9 -17.37 -0.72 -3.97
CA ARG A 9 -17.90 -2.00 -3.47
C ARG A 9 -19.10 -1.80 -2.55
N LEU A 10 -19.01 -0.90 -1.57
CA LEU A 10 -20.15 -0.58 -0.69
C LEU A 10 -21.34 -0.01 -1.47
N VAL A 11 -21.10 0.86 -2.46
CA VAL A 11 -22.16 1.42 -3.31
C VAL A 11 -22.90 0.32 -4.08
N VAL A 12 -22.16 -0.67 -4.60
CA VAL A 12 -22.76 -1.82 -5.28
C VAL A 12 -23.68 -2.59 -4.32
N VAL A 13 -23.24 -2.86 -3.09
CA VAL A 13 -24.06 -3.55 -2.08
C VAL A 13 -25.28 -2.72 -1.67
N ASP A 14 -25.08 -1.41 -1.43
CA ASP A 14 -26.15 -0.49 -1.01
C ASP A 14 -27.24 -0.36 -2.09
N ASN A 15 -26.87 -0.34 -3.37
CA ASN A 15 -27.83 -0.36 -4.48
C ASN A 15 -28.67 -1.65 -4.44
N HIS A 16 -28.05 -2.82 -4.24
CA HIS A 16 -28.76 -4.09 -4.15
C HIS A 16 -29.67 -4.18 -2.92
N LEU A 17 -29.26 -3.64 -1.77
CA LEU A 17 -30.12 -3.53 -0.59
C LEU A 17 -31.39 -2.71 -0.88
N GLY A 18 -31.27 -1.62 -1.63
CA GLY A 18 -32.42 -0.82 -2.08
C GLY A 18 -33.41 -1.64 -2.91
N HIS A 19 -32.92 -2.44 -3.86
CA HIS A 19 -33.79 -3.32 -4.65
C HIS A 19 -34.37 -4.47 -3.83
N TRP A 20 -33.64 -4.99 -2.84
CA TRP A 20 -34.15 -6.06 -1.98
C TRP A 20 -35.38 -5.62 -1.18
N ALA A 21 -35.41 -4.36 -0.75
CA ALA A 21 -36.59 -3.77 -0.12
C ALA A 21 -37.80 -3.72 -1.07
N GLN A 22 -37.58 -3.42 -2.35
CA GLN A 22 -38.63 -3.48 -3.38
C GLN A 22 -39.10 -4.92 -3.62
N ALA A 23 -38.15 -5.88 -3.62
CA ALA A 23 -38.33 -7.32 -3.39
C ALA A 23 -39.50 -7.64 -2.45
N ASN A 24 -39.25 -7.32 -1.19
CA ASN A 24 -40.14 -7.58 -0.06
C ASN A 24 -41.52 -6.90 -0.22
N GLN A 25 -41.55 -5.69 -0.79
CA GLN A 25 -42.81 -4.97 -1.00
C GLN A 25 -43.72 -5.67 -2.01
N ILE A 26 -43.15 -6.26 -3.07
CA ILE A 26 -43.91 -6.97 -4.10
C ILE A 26 -44.44 -8.30 -3.56
N THR A 27 -43.63 -9.03 -2.78
CA THR A 27 -44.00 -10.34 -2.23
C THR A 27 -44.92 -10.25 -1.01
N GLY A 28 -44.86 -9.14 -0.26
CA GLY A 28 -45.59 -8.98 1.02
C GLY A 28 -44.96 -9.74 2.19
N GLU A 29 -43.84 -10.42 1.96
CA GLU A 29 -43.12 -11.26 2.94
C GLU A 29 -41.60 -11.07 2.75
N PRO A 30 -40.77 -11.36 3.77
CA PRO A 30 -39.31 -11.31 3.64
C PRO A 30 -38.81 -12.18 2.49
N PHE A 31 -38.17 -11.55 1.50
CA PHE A 31 -37.59 -12.22 0.35
C PHE A 31 -36.23 -12.80 0.69
N GLU A 32 -36.09 -14.11 0.50
CA GLU A 32 -34.85 -14.86 0.69
C GLU A 32 -34.41 -15.50 -0.62
N ILE A 33 -33.10 -15.46 -0.91
CA ILE A 33 -32.53 -16.08 -2.11
C ILE A 33 -32.12 -17.53 -1.88
N VAL A 34 -31.84 -17.87 -0.62
CA VAL A 34 -31.69 -19.23 -0.09
C VAL A 34 -32.24 -19.20 1.34
N PRO A 35 -32.68 -20.34 1.90
CA PRO A 35 -33.21 -20.39 3.26
C PRO A 35 -32.27 -19.70 4.27
N GLY A 36 -32.76 -18.69 4.96
CA GLY A 36 -32.03 -17.93 5.97
C GLY A 36 -31.08 -16.86 5.42
N PHE A 37 -31.09 -16.57 4.12
CA PHE A 37 -30.35 -15.45 3.53
C PHE A 37 -31.31 -14.47 2.84
N GLY A 38 -31.66 -13.42 3.58
CA GLY A 38 -32.44 -12.27 3.11
C GLY A 38 -31.68 -10.95 3.23
N VAL A 39 -32.43 -9.85 3.26
CA VAL A 39 -31.89 -8.49 3.31
C VAL A 39 -31.03 -8.21 4.54
N GLU A 40 -31.35 -8.82 5.69
CA GLU A 40 -30.60 -8.62 6.94
C GLU A 40 -29.21 -9.26 6.86
N GLN A 41 -29.10 -10.48 6.32
CA GLN A 41 -27.79 -11.12 6.11
C GLN A 41 -26.92 -10.34 5.13
N LEU A 42 -27.51 -9.78 4.06
CA LEU A 42 -26.75 -8.90 3.16
C LEU A 42 -26.29 -7.61 3.87
N ARG A 43 -27.11 -7.05 4.76
CA ARG A 43 -26.75 -5.87 5.56
C ARG A 43 -25.61 -6.19 6.53
N ASP A 44 -25.60 -7.37 7.12
CA ASP A 44 -24.51 -7.83 7.98
C ASP A 44 -23.19 -7.95 7.20
N LEU A 45 -23.21 -8.58 6.02
CA LEU A 45 -22.02 -8.65 5.15
C LEU A 45 -21.55 -7.26 4.70
N ARG A 46 -22.48 -6.35 4.39
CA ARG A 46 -22.18 -4.95 4.07
C ARG A 46 -21.48 -4.23 5.22
N ASN A 47 -21.95 -4.45 6.45
CA ASN A 47 -21.33 -3.86 7.64
C ASN A 47 -19.93 -4.46 7.89
N GLN A 48 -19.77 -5.77 7.78
CA GLN A 48 -18.46 -6.43 7.86
C GLN A 48 -17.48 -5.87 6.83
N LEU A 49 -17.93 -5.64 5.59
CA LEU A 49 -17.11 -5.05 4.53
C LEU A 49 -16.67 -3.62 4.88
N ARG A 50 -17.60 -2.78 5.37
CA ARG A 50 -17.27 -1.41 5.82
C ARG A 50 -16.25 -1.46 6.96
N ASP A 51 -16.50 -2.29 7.97
CA ASP A 51 -15.66 -2.36 9.17
C ASP A 51 -14.23 -2.83 8.81
N LEU A 52 -14.09 -3.74 7.83
CA LEU A 52 -12.78 -4.10 7.26
C LEU A 52 -12.12 -2.94 6.52
N GLN A 53 -12.85 -2.20 5.67
CA GLN A 53 -12.32 -1.02 4.97
C GLN A 53 -11.83 0.06 5.95
N ASP A 54 -12.63 0.35 6.99
CA ASP A 54 -12.27 1.30 8.04
C ASP A 54 -11.06 0.83 8.85
N SER A 55 -11.01 -0.47 9.21
CA SER A 55 -9.88 -1.07 9.92
C SER A 55 -8.57 -0.98 9.13
N ILE A 56 -8.61 -1.27 7.82
CA ILE A 56 -7.46 -1.12 6.91
C ILE A 56 -6.98 0.34 6.91
N GLY A 57 -7.89 1.30 6.75
CA GLY A 57 -7.53 2.73 6.76
C GLY A 57 -6.90 3.17 8.09
N VAL A 58 -7.41 2.68 9.22
CA VAL A 58 -6.83 2.95 10.54
C VAL A 58 -5.42 2.36 10.66
N MET A 59 -5.22 1.12 10.23
CA MET A 59 -3.90 0.46 10.28
C MET A 59 -2.87 1.16 9.39
N GLU A 60 -3.25 1.63 8.21
CA GLU A 60 -2.38 2.41 7.32
C GLU A 60 -1.94 3.73 7.96
N MET A 61 -2.89 4.45 8.59
CA MET A 61 -2.57 5.68 9.32
C MET A 61 -1.67 5.41 10.53
N GLN A 62 -1.94 4.35 11.30
CA GLN A 62 -1.08 3.93 12.42
C GLN A 62 0.34 3.63 11.95
N LEU A 63 0.50 2.98 10.80
CA LEU A 63 1.80 2.67 10.22
C LEU A 63 2.59 3.94 9.86
N ILE A 64 1.93 4.92 9.25
CA ILE A 64 2.55 6.22 8.92
C ILE A 64 3.05 6.91 10.20
N VAL A 65 2.20 7.00 11.22
CA VAL A 65 2.54 7.63 12.51
C VAL A 65 3.68 6.88 13.19
N ALA A 66 3.63 5.55 13.26
CA ALA A 66 4.66 4.74 13.89
C ALA A 66 6.03 4.88 13.18
N ARG A 67 6.04 4.93 11.84
CA ARG A 67 7.26 5.17 11.05
C ARG A 67 7.83 6.57 11.31
N ALA A 68 6.98 7.59 11.39
CA ALA A 68 7.38 8.96 11.71
C ALA A 68 7.99 9.04 13.12
N ASP A 69 7.32 8.47 14.13
CA ASP A 69 7.79 8.37 15.50
C ASP A 69 9.15 7.69 15.62
N ARG A 70 9.31 6.52 14.98
CA ARG A 70 10.57 5.76 14.95
C ARG A 70 11.70 6.63 14.40
N ASN A 71 11.44 7.31 13.27
CA ASN A 71 12.42 8.14 12.61
C ASN A 71 12.77 9.39 13.42
N ALA A 72 11.78 10.01 14.06
CA ALA A 72 11.95 11.18 14.93
C ALA A 72 12.75 10.82 16.18
N MET A 73 12.46 9.67 16.80
CA MET A 73 13.17 9.17 17.97
C MET A 73 14.65 8.93 17.67
N PHE A 74 14.96 8.23 16.57
CA PHE A 74 16.36 8.06 16.16
C PHE A 74 17.01 9.39 15.78
N GLY A 75 16.28 10.28 15.11
CA GLY A 75 16.64 11.68 14.93
C GLY A 75 17.81 11.92 14.00
N SER A 76 17.80 11.33 12.80
CA SER A 76 18.89 11.56 11.82
C SER A 76 19.08 13.02 11.41
N THR A 77 18.03 13.84 11.55
CA THR A 77 17.96 15.27 11.20
C THR A 77 17.83 16.22 12.40
N ASN A 78 17.70 15.71 13.63
CA ASN A 78 17.56 16.52 14.84
C ASN A 78 18.74 16.28 15.78
N GLU A 79 19.47 17.34 16.13
CA GLU A 79 20.60 17.27 17.07
C GLU A 79 20.19 16.73 18.46
N GLN A 80 18.91 16.84 18.81
CA GLN A 80 18.37 16.34 20.08
C GLN A 80 18.03 14.85 20.09
N GLY A 81 17.91 14.21 18.92
CA GLY A 81 17.61 12.77 18.83
C GLY A 81 18.82 11.90 19.15
N VAL A 82 18.60 10.57 19.27
CA VAL A 82 19.66 9.62 19.65
C VAL A 82 20.89 9.78 18.75
N TRP A 83 20.68 9.87 17.44
CA TRP A 83 21.72 10.06 16.45
C TRP A 83 22.53 11.35 16.65
N GLY A 84 21.84 12.47 16.89
CA GLY A 84 22.48 13.75 17.18
C GLY A 84 23.40 13.66 18.40
N ARG A 85 22.91 13.05 19.48
CA ARG A 85 23.70 12.83 20.71
C ARG A 85 24.91 11.92 20.46
N LEU A 86 24.73 10.81 19.75
CA LEU A 86 25.80 9.85 19.46
C LEU A 86 26.92 10.45 18.59
N LYS A 87 26.65 11.45 17.75
CA LYS A 87 27.71 12.17 17.01
C LYS A 87 28.73 12.84 17.95
N HIS A 88 28.31 13.28 19.13
CA HIS A 88 29.19 13.90 20.12
C HIS A 88 29.97 12.88 20.96
N TYR A 89 29.63 11.59 20.88
CA TYR A 89 30.27 10.55 21.68
C TYR A 89 31.77 10.45 21.43
N LYS A 90 32.20 10.35 20.17
CA LYS A 90 33.62 10.20 19.82
C LYS A 90 34.46 11.43 20.20
N PRO A 91 34.06 12.69 19.87
CA PRO A 91 34.80 13.87 20.30
C PRO A 91 34.94 13.98 21.82
N LEU A 92 33.86 13.76 22.57
CA LEU A 92 33.88 13.86 24.03
C LEU A 92 34.73 12.77 24.67
N LEU A 93 34.68 11.54 24.14
CA LEU A 93 35.51 10.45 24.63
C LEU A 93 37.00 10.73 24.39
N LYS A 94 37.37 11.29 23.23
CA LYS A 94 38.74 11.73 22.95
C LYS A 94 39.21 12.84 23.88
N ALA A 95 38.32 13.79 24.21
CA ALA A 95 38.65 14.84 25.18
C ALA A 95 38.88 14.27 26.58
N ARG A 96 38.13 13.22 26.97
CA ARG A 96 38.22 12.59 28.29
C ARG A 96 39.43 11.66 28.45
N LEU A 97 39.69 10.81 27.45
CA LEU A 97 40.69 9.73 27.52
C LEU A 97 41.98 10.03 26.73
N GLY A 98 41.98 11.07 25.90
CA GLY A 98 43.03 11.33 24.92
C GLY A 98 42.83 10.59 23.61
N SER A 99 43.30 11.18 22.51
CA SER A 99 43.11 10.65 21.14
C SER A 99 43.83 9.32 20.85
N ARG A 100 44.85 8.98 21.64
CA ARG A 100 45.64 7.76 21.49
C ARG A 100 45.10 6.57 22.29
N ASN A 101 44.14 6.80 23.20
CA ASN A 101 43.55 5.73 24.00
C ASN A 101 42.82 4.72 23.07
N PRO A 102 43.00 3.40 23.26
CA PRO A 102 42.33 2.38 22.45
C PRO A 102 40.81 2.57 22.36
N LEU A 103 40.14 2.84 23.47
CA LEU A 103 38.68 3.03 23.53
C LEU A 103 38.21 4.25 22.72
N ALA A 104 39.02 5.31 22.67
CA ALA A 104 38.70 6.49 21.86
C ALA A 104 38.84 6.23 20.34
N ARG A 105 39.54 5.15 19.95
CA ARG A 105 39.78 4.76 18.55
C ARG A 105 38.76 3.74 18.05
N THR A 106 38.23 2.90 18.93
CA THR A 106 37.28 1.81 18.63
C THR A 106 35.81 2.23 18.67
N VAL A 107 35.52 3.53 18.86
CA VAL A 107 34.15 4.05 18.84
C VAL A 107 33.40 3.59 17.58
N PRO A 108 32.21 2.99 17.72
CA PRO A 108 31.42 2.52 16.58
C PRO A 108 31.16 3.62 15.53
N ALA A 109 31.14 3.22 14.27
CA ALA A 109 30.95 4.15 13.16
C ALA A 109 29.46 4.51 12.98
N ILE A 110 29.23 5.81 12.89
CA ILE A 110 27.94 6.47 12.61
C ILE A 110 27.90 6.71 11.08
N GLY A 111 27.69 5.64 10.30
CA GLY A 111 27.64 5.69 8.83
C GLY A 111 26.29 6.16 8.26
N ARG A 112 26.02 5.91 6.97
CA ARG A 112 24.65 6.03 6.44
C ARG A 112 23.72 5.07 7.19
N VAL A 113 22.60 5.60 7.68
CA VAL A 113 21.69 4.81 8.53
C VAL A 113 20.39 4.53 7.82
N ALA A 114 20.12 3.24 7.61
CA ALA A 114 18.80 2.75 7.26
C ALA A 114 18.06 2.29 8.53
N PRO A 115 16.73 2.42 8.62
CA PRO A 115 15.95 2.01 9.80
C PRO A 115 16.22 0.58 10.26
N LYS A 116 16.43 -0.36 9.33
CA LYS A 116 16.79 -1.76 9.61
C LYS A 116 18.09 -1.94 10.42
N HIS A 117 18.91 -0.90 10.54
CA HIS A 117 20.18 -0.94 11.25
C HIS A 117 20.19 -0.17 12.58
N PHE A 118 19.09 0.51 12.94
CA PHE A 118 19.06 1.33 14.15
C PHE A 118 19.45 0.54 15.41
N ASN A 119 18.74 -0.56 15.72
CA ASN A 119 19.01 -1.35 16.93
C ASN A 119 20.44 -1.90 16.99
N ARG A 120 20.99 -2.33 15.85
CA ARG A 120 22.38 -2.81 15.77
C ARG A 120 23.38 -1.71 16.09
N ILE A 121 23.16 -0.50 15.57
CA ILE A 121 24.02 0.65 15.85
C ILE A 121 23.95 1.03 17.33
N LEU A 122 22.72 1.12 17.88
CA LEU A 122 22.53 1.44 19.29
C LEU A 122 23.19 0.41 20.19
N GLN A 123 23.07 -0.89 19.88
CA GLN A 123 23.72 -1.96 20.65
C GLN A 123 25.23 -1.78 20.67
N ALA A 124 25.87 -1.54 19.51
CA ALA A 124 27.31 -1.33 19.44
C ALA A 124 27.76 -0.14 20.30
N PHE A 125 26.96 0.93 20.36
CA PHE A 125 27.25 2.07 21.23
C PHE A 125 27.05 1.75 22.71
N ILE A 126 26.00 1.00 23.06
CA ILE A 126 25.73 0.55 24.44
C ILE A 126 26.89 -0.31 24.94
N ASP A 127 27.32 -1.29 24.16
CA ASP A 127 28.41 -2.20 24.51
C ASP A 127 29.71 -1.41 24.73
N HIS A 128 30.07 -0.57 23.75
CA HIS A 128 31.26 0.27 23.83
C HIS A 128 31.21 1.25 25.02
N TRP A 129 30.06 1.83 25.32
CA TRP A 129 29.92 2.76 26.44
C TRP A 129 29.96 2.05 27.79
N ALA A 130 29.42 0.84 27.90
CA ALA A 130 29.61 0.00 29.08
C ALA A 130 31.10 -0.28 29.34
N GLU A 131 31.86 -0.63 28.30
CA GLU A 131 33.31 -0.83 28.40
C GLU A 131 34.06 0.42 28.86
N VAL A 132 33.70 1.60 28.31
CA VAL A 132 34.27 2.88 28.74
C VAL A 132 33.98 3.14 30.22
N ASN A 133 32.73 2.98 30.65
CA ASN A 133 32.31 3.27 32.03
C ASN A 133 32.96 2.33 33.05
N ALA A 134 33.34 1.11 32.65
CA ALA A 134 34.10 0.22 33.50
C ALA A 134 35.54 0.70 33.76
N GLN A 135 36.09 1.59 32.92
CA GLN A 135 37.49 2.03 32.98
C GLN A 135 37.67 3.47 33.47
N VAL A 136 36.59 4.24 33.67
CA VAL A 136 36.67 5.66 34.04
C VAL A 136 35.82 5.98 35.26
N THR A 137 36.40 6.78 36.17
CA THR A 137 35.71 7.33 37.34
C THR A 137 35.88 8.86 37.37
N PRO A 138 34.79 9.65 37.49
CA PRO A 138 33.39 9.25 37.37
C PRO A 138 33.05 8.68 35.98
N ALA A 139 31.93 7.93 35.92
CA ALA A 139 31.40 7.34 34.70
C ALA A 139 31.21 8.39 33.60
N PHE A 140 31.44 8.00 32.35
CA PHE A 140 31.34 8.88 31.20
C PHE A 140 29.87 9.17 30.86
N THR A 141 29.55 10.45 30.64
CA THR A 141 28.21 10.91 30.21
C THR A 141 28.32 11.85 28.99
N LEU A 142 27.24 11.97 28.22
CA LEU A 142 27.10 12.97 27.16
C LEU A 142 26.22 14.13 27.67
N GLY A 143 26.81 15.02 28.46
CA GLY A 143 26.04 16.01 29.21
C GLY A 143 25.12 15.30 30.22
N PRO A 144 23.79 15.54 30.20
CA PRO A 144 22.84 14.81 31.05
C PRO A 144 22.52 13.40 30.54
N TYR A 145 22.93 13.04 29.31
CA TYR A 145 22.56 11.78 28.69
C TYR A 145 23.50 10.65 29.11
N THR A 146 22.91 9.58 29.65
CA THR A 146 23.63 8.46 30.27
C THR A 146 23.47 7.17 29.47
N LEU A 147 24.29 6.16 29.80
CA LEU A 147 24.16 4.81 29.23
C LEU A 147 22.76 4.21 29.47
N ALA A 148 22.19 4.40 30.66
CA ALA A 148 20.85 3.89 30.97
C ALA A 148 19.76 4.54 30.09
N MET A 149 19.90 5.83 29.76
CA MET A 149 18.98 6.51 28.84
C MET A 149 19.10 5.96 27.41
N LEU A 150 20.33 5.66 26.96
CA LEU A 150 20.55 5.03 25.65
C LEU A 150 19.94 3.62 25.58
N GLN A 151 20.07 2.82 26.65
CA GLN A 151 19.45 1.50 26.75
C GLN A 151 17.91 1.60 26.71
N ALA A 152 17.32 2.54 27.44
CA ALA A 152 15.88 2.78 27.42
C ALA A 152 15.38 3.21 26.02
N GLU A 153 16.12 4.10 25.34
CA GLU A 153 15.79 4.52 23.99
C GLU A 153 15.94 3.38 22.96
N GLN A 154 16.94 2.50 23.12
CA GLN A 154 17.06 1.30 22.30
C GLN A 154 15.86 0.35 22.48
N ALA A 155 15.45 0.09 23.72
CA ALA A 155 14.32 -0.78 24.01
C ALA A 155 13.02 -0.23 23.38
N ALA A 156 12.72 1.05 23.59
CA ALA A 156 11.55 1.69 23.00
C ALA A 156 11.62 1.74 21.45
N LEU A 157 12.81 1.86 20.86
CA LEU A 157 12.96 1.78 19.40
C LEU A 157 12.72 0.36 18.87
N ALA A 158 13.18 -0.67 19.58
CA ALA A 158 12.94 -2.07 19.24
C ALA A 158 11.45 -2.43 19.31
N GLU A 159 10.73 -1.94 20.32
CA GLU A 159 9.28 -2.08 20.43
C GLU A 159 8.57 -1.44 19.22
N LYS A 160 8.92 -0.19 18.88
CA LYS A 160 8.35 0.50 17.70
C LYS A 160 8.63 -0.24 16.40
N MET A 161 9.85 -0.74 16.20
CA MET A 161 10.21 -1.51 15.00
C MET A 161 9.42 -2.82 14.91
N THR A 162 9.20 -3.49 16.04
CA THR A 162 8.40 -4.73 16.11
C THR A 162 6.93 -4.45 15.77
N ALA A 163 6.34 -3.40 16.34
CA ALA A 163 4.96 -3.01 16.05
C ALA A 163 4.76 -2.66 14.56
N ILE A 164 5.69 -1.91 13.97
CA ILE A 164 5.69 -1.62 12.53
C ILE A 164 5.74 -2.91 11.70
N SER A 165 6.65 -3.82 12.03
CA SER A 165 6.77 -5.10 11.33
C SER A 165 5.49 -5.93 11.43
N GLN A 166 4.85 -5.99 12.60
CA GLN A 166 3.59 -6.72 12.79
C GLN A 166 2.46 -6.14 11.94
N LEU A 167 2.33 -4.81 11.88
CA LEU A 167 1.35 -4.15 11.02
C LEU A 167 1.61 -4.43 9.55
N GLU A 168 2.85 -4.29 9.09
CA GLU A 168 3.24 -4.44 7.67
C GLU A 168 3.12 -5.88 7.17
N THR A 169 3.51 -6.86 7.97
CA THR A 169 3.72 -8.24 7.49
C THR A 169 2.61 -9.21 7.88
N ALA A 170 1.84 -8.91 8.93
CA ALA A 170 0.81 -9.82 9.42
C ALA A 170 -0.59 -9.22 9.34
N LEU A 171 -0.79 -8.02 9.92
CA LEU A 171 -2.15 -7.51 10.13
C LEU A 171 -2.75 -6.89 8.87
N LEU A 172 -2.01 -6.03 8.18
CA LEU A 172 -2.53 -5.33 7.01
C LEU A 172 -2.78 -6.27 5.80
N PRO A 173 -1.86 -7.21 5.45
CA PRO A 173 -2.13 -8.17 4.39
C PRO A 173 -3.34 -9.07 4.69
N LEU A 174 -3.44 -9.57 5.93
CA LEU A 174 -4.55 -10.43 6.35
C LEU A 174 -5.90 -9.71 6.25
N ALA A 175 -5.98 -8.46 6.72
CA ALA A 175 -7.22 -7.69 6.62
C ALA A 175 -7.63 -7.40 5.17
N ARG A 176 -6.65 -7.13 4.29
CA ARG A 176 -6.90 -6.97 2.86
C ARG A 176 -7.39 -8.28 2.23
N GLU A 177 -6.76 -9.40 2.55
CA GLU A 177 -7.18 -10.73 2.09
C GLU A 177 -8.62 -11.06 2.55
N GLN A 178 -8.93 -10.85 3.84
CA GLN A 178 -10.28 -11.05 4.37
C GLN A 178 -11.33 -10.19 3.66
N ARG A 179 -10.99 -8.94 3.33
CA ARG A 179 -11.86 -8.06 2.53
C ARG A 179 -12.10 -8.60 1.13
N GLU A 180 -11.05 -9.08 0.45
CA GLU A 180 -11.17 -9.65 -0.89
C GLU A 180 -12.01 -10.94 -0.88
N GLN A 181 -11.77 -11.85 0.08
CA GLN A 181 -12.56 -13.08 0.27
C GLN A 181 -14.03 -12.78 0.55
N LEU A 182 -14.29 -11.87 1.50
CA LEU A 182 -15.66 -11.45 1.86
C LEU A 182 -16.42 -10.89 0.64
N PHE A 183 -15.75 -10.05 -0.16
CA PHE A 183 -16.39 -9.43 -1.31
C PHE A 183 -16.54 -10.40 -2.49
N GLY A 184 -15.50 -11.16 -2.84
CA GLY A 184 -15.51 -12.19 -3.89
C GLY A 184 -15.48 -11.67 -5.33
N ASP A 185 -14.78 -10.58 -5.58
CA ASP A 185 -14.60 -9.99 -6.92
C ASP A 185 -13.46 -10.67 -7.70
N GLU A 186 -13.53 -11.99 -7.73
CA GLU A 186 -12.61 -12.86 -8.46
C GLU A 186 -13.31 -13.49 -9.67
N ALA A 187 -12.56 -14.24 -10.47
CA ALA A 187 -13.14 -15.03 -11.55
C ALA A 187 -14.13 -16.07 -10.98
N GLU A 188 -15.17 -16.39 -11.75
CA GLU A 188 -16.25 -17.28 -11.29
C GLU A 188 -15.74 -18.66 -10.82
N GLU A 189 -14.67 -19.17 -11.43
CA GLU A 189 -14.07 -20.48 -11.12
C GLU A 189 -13.41 -20.56 -9.74
N VAL A 190 -13.01 -19.42 -9.18
CA VAL A 190 -12.30 -19.34 -7.88
C VAL A 190 -13.11 -18.59 -6.82
N ARG A 191 -14.17 -17.90 -7.22
CA ARG A 191 -15.02 -17.12 -6.32
C ARG A 191 -15.70 -18.03 -5.30
N GLU A 192 -15.62 -17.63 -4.03
CA GLU A 192 -16.35 -18.32 -2.97
C GLU A 192 -17.88 -18.20 -3.14
N GLU A 193 -18.58 -19.31 -2.96
CA GLU A 193 -20.06 -19.38 -3.06
C GLU A 193 -20.77 -18.46 -2.07
N ASN A 194 -20.12 -18.21 -0.92
CA ASN A 194 -20.67 -17.38 0.16
C ASN A 194 -20.27 -15.90 0.09
N SER A 195 -19.46 -15.52 -0.89
CA SER A 195 -19.04 -14.13 -1.06
C SER A 195 -20.21 -13.21 -1.41
N ILE A 196 -20.06 -11.92 -1.12
CA ILE A 196 -21.06 -10.90 -1.45
C ILE A 196 -21.41 -10.95 -2.94
N VAL A 197 -20.42 -10.99 -3.84
CA VAL A 197 -20.65 -11.04 -5.28
C VAL A 197 -21.47 -12.27 -5.69
N SER A 198 -21.15 -13.47 -5.18
CA SER A 198 -21.92 -14.69 -5.47
C SER A 198 -23.39 -14.55 -5.04
N ARG A 199 -23.63 -13.99 -3.84
CA ARG A 199 -24.98 -13.77 -3.31
C ARG A 199 -25.76 -12.75 -4.14
N LEU A 200 -25.11 -11.67 -4.58
CA LEU A 200 -25.75 -10.66 -5.43
C LEU A 200 -26.05 -11.19 -6.84
N LEU A 201 -25.18 -12.03 -7.41
CA LEU A 201 -25.43 -12.70 -8.70
C LEU A 201 -26.64 -13.64 -8.60
N LEU A 202 -26.72 -14.43 -7.53
CA LEU A 202 -27.86 -15.31 -7.26
C LEU A 202 -29.16 -14.51 -7.07
N TYR A 203 -29.11 -13.44 -6.25
CA TYR A 203 -30.24 -12.52 -6.08
C TYR A 203 -30.76 -12.00 -7.42
N ARG A 204 -29.86 -11.53 -8.29
CA ARG A 204 -30.23 -11.03 -9.62
C ARG A 204 -30.90 -12.10 -10.48
N ALA A 205 -30.37 -13.32 -10.49
CA ALA A 205 -30.94 -14.42 -11.23
C ALA A 205 -32.36 -14.76 -10.76
N ILE A 206 -32.58 -14.85 -9.44
CA ILE A 206 -33.88 -15.18 -8.84
C ILE A 206 -34.89 -14.05 -9.10
N VAL A 207 -34.52 -12.78 -8.89
CA VAL A 207 -35.43 -11.65 -9.13
C VAL A 207 -35.88 -11.60 -10.58
N ARG A 208 -34.97 -11.82 -11.54
CA ARG A 208 -35.32 -11.88 -12.96
C ARG A 208 -36.27 -13.03 -13.30
N ALA A 209 -36.10 -14.17 -12.64
CA ALA A 209 -36.97 -15.32 -12.86
C ALA A 209 -38.36 -15.13 -12.23
N MET A 210 -38.42 -14.66 -10.98
CA MET A 210 -39.66 -14.53 -10.21
C MET A 210 -40.49 -13.31 -10.60
N PHE A 211 -39.85 -12.21 -10.98
CA PHE A 211 -40.50 -10.94 -11.25
C PHE A 211 -40.34 -10.51 -12.72
N ALA A 212 -40.31 -11.47 -13.65
CA ALA A 212 -40.02 -11.24 -15.07
C ALA A 212 -40.88 -10.15 -15.74
N THR A 213 -42.08 -9.88 -15.23
CA THR A 213 -42.99 -8.85 -15.77
C THR A 213 -43.02 -7.55 -14.95
N GLN A 214 -42.20 -7.44 -13.91
CA GLN A 214 -42.15 -6.29 -13.01
C GLN A 214 -40.93 -5.40 -13.34
N PRO A 215 -41.02 -4.07 -13.17
CA PRO A 215 -39.90 -3.16 -13.43
C PRO A 215 -38.62 -3.47 -12.64
N ILE A 216 -38.73 -4.18 -11.51
CA ILE A 216 -37.59 -4.57 -10.69
C ILE A 216 -36.62 -5.50 -11.45
N ALA A 217 -37.11 -6.37 -12.35
CA ALA A 217 -36.26 -7.31 -13.10
C ALA A 217 -35.25 -6.61 -14.03
N ASP A 218 -35.61 -5.45 -14.56
CA ASP A 218 -34.82 -4.67 -15.51
C ASP A 218 -33.98 -3.57 -14.84
N SER A 219 -34.35 -3.15 -13.64
CA SER A 219 -33.69 -2.06 -12.91
C SER A 219 -32.57 -2.52 -11.97
N LEU A 220 -32.38 -3.83 -11.81
CA LEU A 220 -31.30 -4.36 -10.98
C LEU A 220 -29.92 -3.87 -11.45
N PRO A 221 -29.05 -3.41 -10.55
CA PRO A 221 -27.71 -2.95 -10.90
C PRO A 221 -26.93 -4.11 -11.53
N ASP A 222 -26.21 -3.82 -12.61
CA ASP A 222 -25.25 -4.79 -13.10
C ASP A 222 -24.02 -4.77 -12.18
N LEU A 223 -23.69 -5.92 -11.59
CA LEU A 223 -22.48 -6.08 -10.76
C LEU A 223 -21.22 -5.89 -11.60
N PHE A 224 -21.28 -6.37 -12.83
CA PHE A 224 -20.24 -6.29 -13.82
C PHE A 224 -20.87 -5.67 -15.05
N PRO A 225 -21.18 -4.36 -15.01
CA PRO A 225 -21.76 -3.70 -16.18
C PRO A 225 -20.93 -4.12 -17.37
N ALA A 226 -21.58 -4.74 -18.36
CA ALA A 226 -20.96 -4.99 -19.65
C ALA A 226 -20.23 -3.70 -19.96
N GLN A 227 -18.90 -3.74 -20.01
CA GLN A 227 -18.13 -2.57 -20.32
C GLN A 227 -18.51 -2.27 -21.76
N SER A 228 -19.57 -1.47 -21.91
CA SER A 228 -20.12 -1.08 -23.18
C SER A 228 -18.92 -0.55 -23.95
N ASN A 229 -18.71 -1.12 -25.14
CA ASN A 229 -17.57 -0.90 -26.02
C ASN A 229 -17.47 0.58 -26.49
N GLY A 230 -17.53 1.57 -25.59
CA GLY A 230 -17.45 2.98 -25.97
C GLY A 230 -17.61 4.04 -24.88
N ALA A 231 -18.07 3.76 -23.65
CA ALA A 231 -18.38 4.87 -22.70
C ALA A 231 -17.90 4.72 -21.25
N GLY A 232 -17.27 3.61 -20.86
CA GLY A 232 -16.83 3.42 -19.46
C GLY A 232 -15.64 2.50 -19.24
N ARG A 233 -15.07 1.95 -20.32
CA ARG A 233 -13.81 1.21 -20.25
C ARG A 233 -12.69 2.22 -20.37
N LEU A 234 -11.86 2.32 -19.33
CA LEU A 234 -10.60 3.04 -19.45
C LEU A 234 -9.81 2.37 -20.59
N PRO A 235 -9.33 3.13 -21.58
CA PRO A 235 -8.41 2.65 -22.59
C PRO A 235 -7.31 1.78 -21.99
N THR A 236 -6.90 0.75 -22.73
CA THR A 236 -5.73 -0.04 -22.37
C THR A 236 -4.48 0.60 -22.95
N VAL A 237 -3.49 0.86 -22.12
CA VAL A 237 -2.14 1.25 -22.56
C VAL A 237 -1.28 0.00 -22.56
N ARG A 238 -0.65 -0.31 -23.70
CA ARG A 238 0.36 -1.38 -23.76
C ARG A 238 1.63 -0.85 -23.14
N PHE A 239 2.22 -1.59 -22.22
CA PHE A 239 3.49 -1.22 -21.62
C PHE A 239 4.40 -2.43 -21.47
N ASN A 240 5.69 -2.19 -21.36
CA ASN A 240 6.69 -3.18 -21.01
C ASN A 240 7.72 -2.54 -20.08
N TYR A 241 8.54 -3.35 -19.44
CA TYR A 241 9.49 -2.87 -18.44
C TYR A 241 10.77 -3.69 -18.41
N GLN A 242 11.81 -3.07 -17.85
CA GLN A 242 13.09 -3.69 -17.61
C GLN A 242 13.60 -3.28 -16.22
N PRO A 243 14.06 -4.24 -15.38
CA PRO A 243 14.74 -3.91 -14.13
C PRO A 243 16.03 -3.12 -14.37
N LEU A 244 16.29 -2.11 -13.53
CA LEU A 244 17.54 -1.35 -13.46
C LEU A 244 18.26 -1.60 -12.13
N ALA A 245 19.54 -1.19 -12.04
CA ALA A 245 20.32 -1.35 -10.81
C ALA A 245 19.75 -0.56 -9.60
N ASN A 246 18.98 0.49 -9.87
CA ASN A 246 18.43 1.41 -8.86
C ASN A 246 16.93 1.67 -9.06
N GLY A 247 16.20 0.81 -9.78
CA GLY A 247 14.80 1.07 -10.10
C GLY A 247 14.26 0.13 -11.16
N ILE A 248 13.24 0.61 -11.88
CA ILE A 248 12.77 0.02 -13.13
C ILE A 248 12.72 1.08 -14.22
N GLU A 249 12.81 0.63 -15.46
CA GLU A 249 12.44 1.41 -16.63
C GLU A 249 11.15 0.83 -17.20
N THR A 250 10.17 1.67 -17.54
CA THR A 250 8.97 1.26 -18.27
C THR A 250 8.91 1.99 -19.59
N TRP A 251 8.40 1.35 -20.63
CA TRP A 251 8.00 2.03 -21.85
C TRP A 251 6.58 1.66 -22.25
N HIS A 252 5.84 2.63 -22.78
CA HIS A 252 4.41 2.50 -23.03
C HIS A 252 3.98 3.24 -24.28
N GLU A 253 3.00 2.69 -24.99
CA GLU A 253 2.41 3.28 -26.20
C GLU A 253 1.14 4.05 -25.82
N VAL A 254 1.15 5.38 -25.91
CA VAL A 254 0.00 6.22 -25.52
C VAL A 254 -1.19 5.91 -26.45
N PRO A 255 -2.32 5.37 -25.93
CA PRO A 255 -3.46 5.06 -26.77
C PRO A 255 -4.17 6.35 -27.20
N ALA A 256 -4.77 6.36 -28.40
CA ALA A 256 -5.44 7.53 -28.95
C ALA A 256 -6.59 8.02 -28.08
N GLU A 257 -7.19 7.11 -27.34
CA GLU A 257 -8.32 7.34 -26.46
C GLU A 257 -7.91 7.93 -25.09
N ALA A 258 -6.61 8.00 -24.79
CA ALA A 258 -6.07 8.59 -23.54
C ALA A 258 -5.51 10.01 -23.74
N GLY A 259 -6.15 10.82 -24.58
CA GLY A 259 -5.68 12.17 -24.94
C GLY A 259 -5.50 13.15 -23.76
N ASP A 260 -6.14 12.88 -22.62
CA ASP A 260 -6.02 13.67 -21.38
C ASP A 260 -4.95 13.15 -20.42
N ALA A 261 -4.20 12.10 -20.80
CA ALA A 261 -3.10 11.58 -19.99
C ALA A 261 -2.00 12.64 -19.87
N GLN A 262 -1.55 12.91 -18.65
CA GLN A 262 -0.46 13.85 -18.37
C GLN A 262 0.54 13.28 -17.37
N MET A 263 0.19 12.16 -16.73
CA MET A 263 1.04 11.47 -15.78
C MET A 263 1.03 9.97 -16.05
N ALA A 264 2.16 9.31 -15.84
CA ALA A 264 2.24 7.87 -15.62
C ALA A 264 2.23 7.59 -14.12
N TYR A 265 1.65 6.48 -13.73
CA TYR A 265 1.64 5.96 -12.36
C TYR A 265 2.10 4.52 -12.35
N VAL A 266 2.92 4.17 -11.37
CA VAL A 266 3.27 2.78 -11.06
C VAL A 266 2.99 2.46 -9.61
N ARG A 267 2.56 1.23 -9.36
CA ARG A 267 2.55 0.63 -8.04
C ARG A 267 3.30 -0.68 -8.08
N GLU A 268 4.11 -0.90 -7.05
CA GLU A 268 4.80 -2.16 -6.78
C GLU A 268 4.78 -2.41 -5.26
N GLY A 269 4.05 -3.44 -4.84
CA GLY A 269 3.75 -3.73 -3.45
C GLY A 269 3.10 -2.53 -2.73
N GLY A 270 3.84 -1.92 -1.80
CA GLY A 270 3.40 -0.74 -1.05
C GLY A 270 3.99 0.58 -1.53
N LEU A 271 4.77 0.58 -2.61
CA LEU A 271 5.36 1.79 -3.19
C LEU A 271 4.50 2.27 -4.36
N GLU A 272 4.23 3.58 -4.37
CA GLU A 272 3.48 4.25 -5.43
C GLU A 272 4.30 5.45 -5.92
N GLU A 273 4.56 5.52 -7.23
CA GLU A 273 5.21 6.67 -7.86
C GLU A 273 4.38 7.23 -9.01
N VAL A 274 4.49 8.54 -9.22
CA VAL A 274 3.85 9.27 -10.32
C VAL A 274 4.90 10.10 -11.04
N ARG A 275 4.87 10.10 -12.37
CA ARG A 275 5.76 10.90 -13.23
C ARG A 275 4.95 11.64 -14.26
N THR A 276 5.33 12.88 -14.57
CA THR A 276 4.74 13.64 -15.68
C THR A 276 5.19 13.05 -17.02
N LEU A 277 4.25 12.92 -17.96
CA LEU A 277 4.57 12.50 -19.33
C LEU A 277 5.24 13.64 -20.10
N ASN A 278 6.28 13.32 -20.84
CA ASN A 278 6.94 14.28 -21.74
C ASN A 278 6.20 14.40 -23.07
N GLN A 279 5.49 13.35 -23.49
CA GLN A 279 4.70 13.33 -24.72
C GLN A 279 3.35 12.63 -24.52
N THR A 280 2.31 13.22 -25.09
CA THR A 280 0.94 12.67 -25.04
C THR A 280 0.42 12.32 -26.43
N THR A 281 1.33 12.22 -27.41
CA THR A 281 0.94 11.98 -28.80
C THR A 281 0.49 10.53 -28.96
N PRO A 282 -0.74 10.27 -29.43
CA PRO A 282 -1.21 8.92 -29.70
C PRO A 282 -0.23 8.10 -30.56
N GLY A 283 0.06 6.88 -30.15
CA GLY A 283 0.98 5.95 -30.83
C GLY A 283 2.47 6.24 -30.60
N SER A 284 2.85 7.30 -29.87
CA SER A 284 4.23 7.47 -29.44
C SER A 284 4.55 6.52 -28.29
N VAL A 285 5.76 5.94 -28.31
CA VAL A 285 6.28 5.14 -27.21
C VAL A 285 7.16 6.02 -26.33
N GLU A 286 6.78 6.22 -25.08
CA GLU A 286 7.55 6.98 -24.10
C GLU A 286 8.25 6.04 -23.12
N VAL A 287 9.47 6.40 -22.69
CA VAL A 287 10.28 5.68 -21.70
C VAL A 287 10.34 6.50 -20.42
N ILE A 288 10.11 5.85 -19.28
CA ILE A 288 10.15 6.48 -17.95
C ILE A 288 10.99 5.62 -17.02
N GLU A 289 11.94 6.24 -16.33
CA GLU A 289 12.70 5.63 -15.24
C GLU A 289 12.03 5.91 -13.89
N TRP A 290 11.93 4.86 -13.08
CA TRP A 290 11.33 4.87 -11.75
C TRP A 290 12.41 4.53 -10.71
N PRO A 291 13.24 5.52 -10.33
CA PRO A 291 14.28 5.29 -9.34
C PRO A 291 13.61 4.88 -8.02
N ASN A 292 14.20 3.89 -7.35
CA ASN A 292 13.73 3.31 -6.08
C ASN A 292 12.53 2.36 -6.17
N VAL A 293 11.91 2.15 -7.34
CA VAL A 293 10.93 1.07 -7.54
C VAL A 293 11.67 -0.24 -7.77
N SER A 294 11.56 -1.19 -6.84
CA SER A 294 12.24 -2.50 -6.94
C SER A 294 11.21 -3.59 -7.24
N LEU A 295 11.38 -4.28 -8.37
CA LEU A 295 10.54 -5.43 -8.72
C LEU A 295 10.80 -6.59 -7.79
N VAL A 296 9.72 -7.23 -7.35
CA VAL A 296 9.79 -8.54 -6.65
C VAL A 296 9.59 -9.68 -7.64
N ASP A 297 8.67 -9.54 -8.59
CA ASP A 297 8.43 -10.50 -9.67
C ASP A 297 8.00 -9.77 -10.95
N GLU A 298 6.72 -9.37 -11.01
CA GLU A 298 6.15 -8.55 -12.08
C GLU A 298 5.66 -7.21 -11.53
N LEU A 299 5.57 -6.18 -12.38
CA LEU A 299 5.03 -4.89 -11.98
C LEU A 299 3.52 -5.00 -11.68
N ASP A 300 3.12 -4.72 -10.44
CA ASP A 300 1.72 -4.89 -10.00
C ASP A 300 0.72 -4.02 -10.79
N GLU A 301 1.04 -2.73 -11.00
CA GLU A 301 0.14 -1.80 -11.70
C GLU A 301 0.90 -0.71 -12.45
N PHE A 302 0.47 -0.46 -13.68
CA PHE A 302 0.83 0.70 -14.48
C PHE A 302 -0.45 1.40 -14.94
N GLU A 303 -0.51 2.73 -14.84
CA GLU A 303 -1.65 3.53 -15.27
C GLU A 303 -1.20 4.83 -15.94
N LEU A 304 -2.02 5.34 -16.87
CA LEU A 304 -1.96 6.74 -17.26
C LEU A 304 -3.04 7.52 -16.50
N ARG A 305 -2.69 8.72 -16.04
CA ARG A 305 -3.56 9.60 -15.25
C ARG A 305 -3.64 11.00 -15.83
N SER A 306 -4.77 11.67 -15.60
CA SER A 306 -4.95 13.10 -15.89
C SER A 306 -4.28 13.96 -14.81
N MET A 307 -4.19 15.28 -15.04
CA MET A 307 -3.64 16.24 -14.06
C MET A 307 -4.34 16.24 -12.69
N ASN A 308 -5.61 15.81 -12.65
CA ASN A 308 -6.38 15.66 -11.40
C ASN A 308 -6.17 14.30 -10.71
N ASN A 309 -5.14 13.55 -11.13
CA ASN A 309 -4.81 12.21 -10.63
C ASN A 309 -5.92 11.16 -10.84
N LEU A 310 -6.76 11.34 -11.88
CA LEU A 310 -7.76 10.35 -12.28
C LEU A 310 -7.14 9.39 -13.29
N THR A 311 -7.30 8.07 -13.10
CA THR A 311 -6.91 7.07 -14.10
C THR A 311 -7.67 7.30 -15.41
N VAL A 312 -6.93 7.51 -16.49
CA VAL A 312 -7.46 7.66 -17.86
C VAL A 312 -7.13 6.47 -18.76
N ALA A 313 -6.11 5.67 -18.44
CA ALA A 313 -5.84 4.39 -19.10
C ALA A 313 -5.19 3.40 -18.12
N ARG A 314 -5.43 2.10 -18.31
CA ARG A 314 -4.83 1.03 -17.50
C ARG A 314 -3.82 0.22 -18.30
N GLY A 315 -2.69 -0.07 -17.68
CA GLY A 315 -1.60 -0.84 -18.26
C GLY A 315 -1.97 -2.28 -18.52
N THR A 316 -1.59 -2.78 -19.68
CA THR A 316 -1.49 -4.22 -19.97
C THR A 316 -0.05 -4.51 -20.34
N HIS A 317 0.59 -5.40 -19.59
CA HIS A 317 1.98 -5.79 -19.85
C HIS A 317 2.06 -6.52 -21.19
N ASP A 318 2.93 -6.05 -22.07
CA ASP A 318 3.15 -6.61 -23.40
C ASP A 318 4.65 -6.80 -23.64
N PRO A 319 5.19 -8.01 -23.39
CA PRO A 319 6.60 -8.33 -23.60
C PRO A 319 7.07 -8.12 -25.05
N SER A 320 6.15 -8.07 -26.01
CA SER A 320 6.47 -7.85 -27.43
C SER A 320 6.58 -6.38 -27.82
N LEU A 321 6.18 -5.45 -26.94
CA LEU A 321 6.34 -4.01 -27.17
C LEU A 321 7.85 -3.68 -27.14
N PRO A 322 8.45 -3.26 -28.25
CA PRO A 322 9.88 -2.99 -28.31
C PRO A 322 10.21 -1.72 -27.54
N ARG A 323 11.33 -1.74 -26.81
CA ARG A 323 11.91 -0.52 -26.24
C ARG A 323 12.27 0.43 -27.39
N PRO A 324 11.83 1.69 -27.39
CA PRO A 324 12.17 2.62 -28.47
C PRO A 324 13.68 2.84 -28.49
N LEU A 325 14.25 2.80 -29.69
CA LEU A 325 15.66 3.12 -29.90
C LEU A 325 15.83 4.60 -29.58
N VAL A 326 16.47 4.92 -28.46
CA VAL A 326 16.83 6.30 -28.14
C VAL A 326 17.73 6.79 -29.28
N ALA A 327 17.24 7.73 -30.08
CA ALA A 327 18.10 8.45 -30.99
C ALA A 327 19.16 9.14 -30.13
N VAL A 328 20.42 8.72 -30.27
CA VAL A 328 21.54 9.36 -29.60
C VAL A 328 21.60 10.81 -30.12
N THR A 329 21.03 11.73 -29.37
CA THR A 329 21.24 13.18 -29.51
C THR A 329 22.41 13.59 -28.65
#